data_AF-A0A0F3M490-F1
#
_entry.id   AF-A0A0F3M490-F1
#
_cell.length_a   1.000
_cell.length_b   1.000
_cell.length_c   1.000
_cell.angle_alpha   90.00
_cell.angle_beta   90.00
_cell.angle_gamma   90.00
#
_symmetry.space_group_name_H-M   'P 1'
#
loop_
_entity.id
_entity.type
_entity.pdbx_description
1 polymer ?
#
loop_
_entity_poly.entity_id
_entity_poly.type
_entity_poly.pdbx_seq_one_letter_code
_entity_poly.pdbx_strand_id
1 'polypeptide(L)' 'MLANPLSQFLIKPIIPLEALGYNISITNSAIAMIFVSIAASMLLITAFVNSKLVPSRWQALGEILYESNIKLVHSII' A
#
# COMPACT_ATOMS: atom_id res chain seq x y z
N MET A 1 -19.90 -26.17 8.69
CA MET A 1 -20.30 -24.81 9.15
C MET A 1 -19.31 -24.19 10.14
N LEU A 2 -18.29 -24.91 10.63
CA LEU A 2 -17.11 -24.29 11.25
C LEU A 2 -16.33 -23.54 10.16
N ALA A 3 -16.14 -22.23 10.33
CA ALA A 3 -15.30 -21.43 9.44
C ALA A 3 -13.89 -22.00 9.48
N ASN A 4 -13.43 -22.61 8.40
CA ASN A 4 -12.04 -23.02 8.29
C ASN A 4 -11.18 -21.74 8.36
N PRO A 5 -10.35 -21.54 9.40
CA PRO A 5 -9.60 -20.30 9.60
C PRO A 5 -8.59 -20.04 8.48
N LEU A 6 -8.23 -21.07 7.70
CA LEU A 6 -7.32 -20.95 6.56
C LEU A 6 -8.02 -20.43 5.30
N SER A 7 -9.35 -20.51 5.22
CA SER A 7 -10.11 -20.17 4.01
C SER A 7 -9.97 -18.70 3.58
N GLN A 8 -9.68 -17.80 4.51
CA GLN A 8 -9.49 -16.36 4.26
C GLN A 8 -8.20 -16.04 3.49
N PHE A 9 -7.20 -16.92 3.52
CA PHE A 9 -5.91 -16.73 2.85
C PHE A 9 -5.84 -17.36 1.46
N LEU A 10 -6.93 -17.97 1.00
CA LEU A 10 -6.99 -18.58 -0.33
C LEU A 10 -6.92 -17.51 -1.41
N ILE A 11 -5.92 -17.63 -2.28
CA ILE A 11 -5.78 -16.79 -3.47
C ILE A 11 -6.75 -17.31 -4.52
N LYS A 12 -7.70 -16.47 -4.91
CA LYS A 12 -8.70 -16.80 -5.94
C LYS A 12 -8.52 -15.85 -7.12
N PRO A 13 -8.53 -16.35 -8.37
CA PRO A 13 -8.61 -15.50 -9.54
C PRO A 13 -10.01 -14.85 -9.57
N ILE A 14 -10.07 -13.52 -9.68
CA ILE A 14 -11.31 -12.77 -9.85
C ILE A 14 -11.52 -12.47 -11.34
N ILE A 15 -10.47 -11.96 -11.99
CA ILE A 15 -10.48 -11.67 -13.42
C ILE A 15 -9.44 -12.56 -14.09
N PRO A 16 -9.85 -13.68 -14.71
CA PRO A 16 -8.93 -14.56 -15.39
C PRO A 16 -8.39 -13.86 -16.64
N LEU A 17 -7.07 -13.72 -16.70
CA LEU A 17 -6.37 -13.08 -17.81
C LEU A 17 -5.19 -13.96 -18.20
N GLU A 18 -5.04 -14.18 -19.49
CA GLU A 18 -3.90 -14.89 -20.07
C GLU A 18 -3.26 -14.00 -21.12
N ALA A 19 -1.95 -13.83 -21.03
CA ALA A 19 -1.17 -13.07 -21.99
C ALA A 19 0.09 -13.85 -22.35
N LEU A 20 0.36 -13.99 -23.65
CA LEU A 20 1.57 -14.67 -24.16
C LEU A 20 1.77 -16.10 -23.60
N GLY A 21 0.68 -16.80 -23.27
CA GLY A 21 0.73 -18.14 -22.66
C GLY A 21 0.97 -18.16 -21.15
N TYR A 22 1.07 -17.00 -20.49
CA TYR A 22 1.19 -16.87 -19.05
C TYR A 22 -0.14 -16.45 -18.41
N ASN A 23 -0.45 -17.06 -17.26
CA ASN A 23 -1.60 -16.69 -16.46
C ASN A 23 -1.27 -15.44 -15.63
N ILE A 24 -1.90 -14.32 -15.99
CA ILE A 24 -1.76 -13.00 -15.34
C ILE A 24 -3.09 -12.56 -14.72
N SER A 25 -3.86 -13.53 -14.21
CA SER A 25 -5.17 -13.28 -13.63
C SER A 25 -5.10 -12.29 -12.47
N ILE A 26 -6.04 -11.33 -12.41
CA ILE A 26 -6.19 -10.45 -11.26
C ILE A 26 -6.83 -11.26 -10.13
N THR A 27 -6.09 -11.46 -9.06
CA THR A 27 -6.50 -12.22 -7.87
C THR A 27 -6.96 -11.30 -6.74
N ASN A 28 -7.59 -11.88 -5.70
CA ASN A 28 -7.95 -11.14 -4.49
C ASN A 28 -6.76 -10.36 -3.89
N SER A 29 -5.57 -10.98 -3.86
CA SER A 29 -4.35 -10.34 -3.36
C SER A 29 -3.88 -9.22 -4.29
N ALA A 30 -3.97 -9.40 -5.61
CA ALA A 30 -3.60 -8.35 -6.57
C ALA A 30 -4.50 -7.11 -6.42
N ILE A 31 -5.81 -7.28 -6.20
CA ILE A 31 -6.72 -6.15 -5.94
C ILE A 31 -6.32 -5.41 -4.65
N ALA A 32 -6.03 -6.14 -3.58
CA ALA A 32 -5.57 -5.52 -2.33
C ALA A 32 -4.26 -4.76 -2.52
N MET A 33 -3.31 -5.30 -3.29
CA MET A 33 -2.05 -4.62 -3.62
C MET A 33 -2.28 -3.32 -4.41
N ILE A 34 -3.16 -3.35 -5.42
CA ILE A 34 -3.52 -2.15 -6.19
C ILE A 34 -4.14 -1.10 -5.27
N PHE A 35 -5.10 -1.50 -4.44
CA PHE A 35 -5.76 -0.61 -3.50
C PHE A 35 -4.78 0.05 -2.53
N VAL A 36 -3.91 -0.74 -1.89
CA VAL A 36 -2.90 -0.23 -0.95
C VAL A 36 -1.90 0.69 -1.65
N SER A 37 -1.46 0.34 -2.86
CA SER A 37 -0.53 1.16 -3.65
C SER A 37 -1.14 2.53 -3.99
N ILE A 38 -2.40 2.56 -4.42
CA ILE A 38 -3.12 3.80 -4.70
C ILE A 38 -3.31 4.62 -3.41
N ALA A 39 -3.74 4.00 -2.32
CA ALA A 39 -3.95 4.67 -1.04
C ALA A 39 -2.65 5.28 -0.49
N ALA A 40 -1.55 4.53 -0.53
CA ALA A 40 -0.24 5.00 -0.11
C ALA A 40 0.26 6.16 -0.99
N SER A 41 0.12 6.03 -2.32
CA SER A 41 0.47 7.09 -3.27
C SER A 41 -0.34 8.35 -3.00
N MET A 42 -1.66 8.23 -2.81
CA MET A 42 -2.54 9.35 -2.52
C MET A 42 -2.17 10.03 -1.20
N LEU A 43 -1.90 9.26 -0.14
CA LEU A 43 -1.46 9.80 1.15
C LEU A 43 -0.15 10.60 1.00
N LEU A 44 0.85 10.06 0.32
CA LEU A 44 2.15 10.72 0.18
C LEU A 44 2.05 11.95 -0.72
N ILE A 45 1.33 11.87 -1.85
CA ILE A 45 1.10 13.01 -2.74
C ILE A 45 0.39 14.12 -1.96
N THR A 46 -0.71 13.81 -1.28
CA THR A 46 -1.49 14.82 -0.52
C THR A 46 -0.70 15.42 0.64
N ALA A 47 0.18 14.65 1.28
CA ALA A 47 1.04 15.16 2.35
C ALA A 47 2.02 16.25 1.86
N PHE A 48 2.58 16.11 0.65
CA PHE A 48 3.68 16.96 0.20
C PHE A 48 3.35 17.93 -0.95
N VAL A 49 2.25 17.73 -1.69
CA VAL A 49 1.91 18.51 -2.90
C VAL A 49 1.83 20.03 -2.66
N ASN A 50 1.44 20.45 -1.45
CA ASN A 50 1.33 21.86 -1.07
C ASN A 50 2.09 22.13 0.24
N SER A 51 3.36 21.72 0.30
CA SER A 51 4.18 21.88 1.51
C SER A 51 4.31 23.36 1.91
N LYS A 52 4.04 23.66 3.18
CA LYS A 52 4.09 25.01 3.76
C LYS A 52 5.09 25.05 4.93
N LEU A 53 5.54 26.25 5.27
CA LEU A 53 6.41 26.47 6.43
C LEU A 53 5.73 26.08 7.75
N VAL A 54 4.45 26.43 7.90
CA VAL A 54 3.61 25.91 9.00
C VAL A 54 2.85 24.70 8.45
N PRO A 55 3.13 23.47 8.94
CA PRO A 55 2.62 22.27 8.32
C PRO A 55 1.11 22.14 8.53
N SER A 56 0.43 21.70 7.47
CA SER A 56 -0.95 21.24 7.58
C SER A 56 -1.01 19.85 8.22
N ARG A 57 -2.20 19.39 8.64
CA ARG A 57 -2.37 18.07 9.28
C ARG A 57 -1.82 16.91 8.43
N TRP A 58 -2.01 16.97 7.11
CA TRP A 58 -1.53 15.95 6.18
C TRP A 58 -0.02 15.98 5.99
N GLN A 59 0.55 17.20 5.91
CA GLN A 59 1.99 17.39 5.85
C GLN A 59 2.66 16.87 7.14
N ALA A 60 2.10 17.19 8.31
CA ALA A 60 2.63 16.71 9.59
C ALA A 60 2.65 15.18 9.68
N LEU A 61 1.61 14.49 9.19
CA LEU A 61 1.60 13.03 9.12
C LEU A 61 2.72 12.49 8.20
N GLY A 62 2.89 13.08 7.02
CA GLY A 62 3.96 12.70 6.09
C GLY A 62 5.36 12.95 6.68
N GLU A 63 5.55 14.09 7.34
CA GLU A 63 6.82 14.45 7.99
C GLU A 63 7.16 13.52 9.15
N ILE A 64 6.19 13.16 10.00
CA ILE A 64 6.40 12.18 11.08
C ILE A 64 6.84 10.83 10.53
N LEU A 65 6.19 10.36 9.45
CA LEU A 65 6.58 9.11 8.79
C LEU A 65 8.01 9.20 8.23
N TYR A 66 8.34 10.27 7.52
CA TYR A 66 9.68 10.48 6.98
C TYR A 66 10.74 10.55 8.08
N GLU A 67 10.50 11.34 9.13
CA GLU A 67 11.41 11.51 10.26
C GLU A 67 11.61 10.21 11.03
N SER A 68 10.56 9.40 11.18
CA SER A 68 10.67 8.09 11.83
C SER A 68 11.53 7.12 11.01
N ASN A 69 11.36 7.11 9.68
CA ASN A 69 12.16 6.26 8.79
C ASN A 69 13.62 6.69 8.75
N ILE A 70 13.93 7.99 8.66
CA ILE A 70 15.31 8.46 8.65
C ILE A 70 16.01 8.20 9.99
N LYS A 71 15.30 8.38 11.12
CA LYS A 71 15.83 8.01 12.45
C LYS A 71 16.12 6.51 12.55
N LEU A 72 15.24 5.68 11.99
CA LEU A 72 15.46 4.23 11.96
C LEU A 72 16.70 3.87 11.14
N VAL A 73 16.85 4.41 9.93
CA VAL A 73 18.02 4.14 9.08
C VAL A 73 19.31 4.63 9.75
N HIS A 74 19.31 5.84 10.32
CA HIS A 74 20.46 6.39 11.02
C HIS A 74 20.79 5.65 12.32
N SER A 75 19.85 4.95 12.94
CA SER A 75 20.14 4.12 14.12
C SER A 75 20.90 2.83 13.81
N ILE A 76 20.90 2.41 12.54
CA ILE A 76 21.51 1.15 12.08
C ILE A 76 22.94 1.39 11.54
N ILE A 77 23.25 2.61 11.11
CA ILE A 77 24.56 3.02 10.58
C ILE A 77 25.35 3.71 11.68
#